data_AF-A0A6N6KSQ4-F1
#
_entry.id   AF-A0A6N6KSQ4-F1
#
_cell.length_a   1.000
_cell.length_b   1.000
_cell.length_c   1.000
_cell.angle_alpha   90.00
_cell.angle_beta   90.00
_cell.angle_gamma   90.00
#
_symmetry.space_group_name_H-M   'P 1'
#
loop_
_entity.id
_entity.type
_entity.pdbx_description
1 polymer ?
#
loop_
_entity_poly.entity_id
_entity_poly.type
_entity_poly.pdbx_seq_one_letter_code
_entity_poly.pdbx_strand_id
1 'polypeptide(L)'
;GDSPIFEDFTNIMVALFFGAGPIAGDEVIFHYMAGNWVDGFPASFKYVTMDQWLDFMGSGVDYQPCQFFVDMNELMLHNVESPYDDYFSQISVPIYNVSCAGGFGELTKYAFDKIGSTDVTHFIPALDTPENALFDFGHIDIFLAENAETVMWESMLNWVNTH
;
A
#
# COMPACT_ATOMS: atom_id res chain seq x y z
N GLY A 1 5.62 13.19 -23.63
CA GLY A 1 4.80 14.30 -24.14
C GLY A 1 4.04 14.91 -22.98
N ASP A 2 3.50 16.10 -23.20
CA ASP A 2 2.73 16.85 -22.20
C ASP A 2 1.48 16.08 -21.79
N SER A 3 1.09 16.22 -20.52
CA SER A 3 -0.13 15.60 -20.00
C SER A 3 -1.36 16.35 -20.53
N PRO A 4 -2.37 15.64 -21.04
CA PRO A 4 -3.61 16.27 -21.47
C PRO A 4 -4.53 16.68 -20.30
N ILE A 5 -4.22 16.25 -19.07
CA ILE A 5 -5.07 16.43 -17.87
C ILE A 5 -4.40 17.36 -16.85
N PHE A 6 -3.09 17.22 -16.66
CA PHE A 6 -2.34 17.95 -15.64
C PHE A 6 -1.49 19.02 -16.32
N GLU A 7 -1.93 20.28 -16.21
CA GLU A 7 -1.20 21.45 -16.74
C GLU A 7 0.22 21.52 -16.16
N ASP A 8 1.18 21.93 -16.97
CA ASP A 8 2.63 22.00 -16.63
C ASP A 8 3.32 20.65 -16.34
N PHE A 9 2.61 19.52 -16.45
CA PHE A 9 3.19 18.19 -16.30
C PHE A 9 3.31 17.46 -17.64
N THR A 10 4.33 16.61 -17.74
CA THR A 10 4.40 15.59 -18.79
C THR A 10 3.77 14.28 -18.30
N ASN A 11 3.34 13.40 -19.21
CA ASN A 11 2.79 12.08 -18.85
C ASN A 11 3.74 11.28 -17.94
N ILE A 12 5.06 11.41 -18.12
CA ILE A 12 6.03 10.70 -17.30
C ILE A 12 6.11 11.28 -15.88
N MET A 13 6.00 12.60 -15.74
CA MET A 13 5.96 13.24 -14.41
C MET A 13 4.68 12.84 -13.66
N VAL A 14 3.54 12.79 -14.37
CA VAL A 14 2.27 12.30 -13.80
C VAL A 14 2.42 10.86 -13.33
N ALA A 15 2.96 9.98 -14.18
CA ALA A 15 3.21 8.58 -13.82
C ALA A 15 4.11 8.44 -12.59
N LEU A 16 5.20 9.21 -12.50
CA LEU A 16 6.10 9.22 -11.35
C LEU A 16 5.38 9.69 -10.07
N PHE A 17 4.59 10.77 -10.17
CA PHE A 17 3.84 11.28 -9.04
C PHE A 17 2.78 10.30 -8.54
N PHE A 18 1.99 9.70 -9.43
CA PHE A 18 1.01 8.69 -9.00
C PHE A 18 1.65 7.43 -8.44
N GLY A 19 2.89 7.13 -8.84
CA GLY A 19 3.64 6.01 -8.28
C GLY A 19 4.20 6.28 -6.89
N ALA A 20 4.95 7.36 -6.71
CA ALA A 20 5.73 7.62 -5.50
C ALA A 20 5.25 8.79 -4.64
N GLY A 21 4.39 9.65 -5.18
CA GLY A 21 3.83 10.79 -4.46
C GLY A 21 2.75 10.38 -3.45
N PRO A 22 2.43 11.27 -2.49
CA PRO A 22 1.37 11.05 -1.53
C PRO A 22 0.01 11.21 -2.20
N ILE A 23 -0.61 10.11 -2.61
CA ILE A 23 -1.86 10.12 -3.40
C ILE A 23 -3.14 10.07 -2.54
N ALA A 24 -3.02 9.82 -1.24
CA ALA A 24 -4.16 9.81 -0.29
C ALA A 24 -4.37 11.14 0.46
N GLY A 25 -3.65 12.21 0.08
CA GLY A 25 -3.73 13.52 0.73
C GLY A 25 -2.79 13.66 1.93
N ASP A 26 -2.98 14.74 2.71
CA ASP A 26 -2.01 15.18 3.73
C ASP A 26 -2.15 14.43 5.07
N GLU A 27 -3.30 13.82 5.35
CA GLU A 27 -3.58 13.17 6.63
C GLU A 27 -3.04 11.73 6.70
N VAL A 28 -2.91 11.08 5.54
CA VAL A 28 -2.46 9.69 5.44
C VAL A 28 -1.39 9.62 4.36
N ILE A 29 -0.17 9.27 4.78
CA ILE A 29 0.91 8.97 3.86
C ILE A 29 0.57 7.64 3.17
N PHE A 30 0.36 7.70 1.86
CA PHE A 30 0.18 6.53 1.01
C PHE A 30 0.73 6.81 -0.39
N HIS A 31 1.59 5.92 -0.84
CA HIS A 31 2.16 5.87 -2.18
C HIS A 31 2.30 4.40 -2.61
N TYR A 32 2.36 4.17 -3.92
CA TYR A 32 2.50 2.82 -4.44
C TYR A 32 3.93 2.30 -4.38
N MET A 33 4.94 3.12 -4.68
CA MET A 33 6.34 2.68 -4.75
C MET A 33 7.26 3.71 -4.10
N ALA A 34 8.30 3.24 -3.44
CA ALA A 34 9.32 4.10 -2.86
C ALA A 34 10.03 4.91 -3.96
N GLY A 35 10.05 6.24 -3.84
CA GLY A 35 10.63 7.16 -4.81
C GLY A 35 12.07 7.60 -4.50
N ASN A 36 12.84 7.92 -5.55
CA ASN A 36 14.00 8.81 -5.44
C ASN A 36 13.54 10.23 -5.76
N TRP A 37 13.77 11.16 -4.84
CA TRP A 37 13.22 12.51 -4.92
C TRP A 37 14.31 13.54 -5.23
N VAL A 38 13.98 14.48 -6.11
CA VAL A 38 14.82 15.63 -6.48
C VAL A 38 13.94 16.87 -6.43
N ASP A 39 14.37 17.89 -5.69
CA ASP A 39 13.67 19.18 -5.57
C ASP A 39 12.17 19.06 -5.21
N GLY A 40 11.83 18.09 -4.35
CA GLY A 40 10.45 17.88 -3.90
C GLY A 40 9.55 17.15 -4.91
N PHE A 41 10.11 16.54 -5.95
CA PHE A 41 9.36 15.72 -6.92
C PHE A 41 10.03 14.35 -7.14
N PRO A 42 9.27 13.26 -7.33
CA PRO A 42 9.85 11.96 -7.63
C PRO A 42 10.50 11.96 -9.02
N ALA A 43 11.80 11.65 -9.08
CA ALA A 43 12.58 11.56 -10.31
C ALA A 43 12.68 10.12 -10.85
N SER A 44 12.61 9.13 -9.95
CA SER A 44 12.55 7.69 -10.28
C SER A 44 11.96 6.91 -9.10
N PHE A 45 11.86 5.59 -9.20
CA PHE A 45 11.62 4.71 -8.05
C PHE A 45 12.92 4.10 -7.53
N LYS A 46 12.91 3.62 -6.27
CA LYS A 46 14.06 3.02 -5.59
C LYS A 46 14.26 1.56 -5.98
N TYR A 47 13.17 0.80 -6.07
CA TYR A 47 13.20 -0.67 -6.19
C TYR A 47 12.46 -1.22 -7.41
N VAL A 48 11.77 -0.36 -8.15
CA VAL A 48 10.97 -0.71 -9.33
C VAL A 48 11.47 0.11 -10.51
N THR A 49 11.57 -0.47 -11.70
CA THR A 49 11.92 0.29 -12.90
C THR A 49 10.72 1.07 -13.43
N MET A 50 10.98 2.15 -14.16
CA MET A 50 9.90 2.91 -14.81
C MET A 50 9.09 2.02 -15.77
N ASP A 51 9.75 1.12 -16.50
CA ASP A 51 9.08 0.22 -17.45
C ASP A 51 8.14 -0.75 -16.72
N GLN A 52 8.57 -1.36 -15.60
CA GLN A 52 7.69 -2.19 -14.77
C GLN A 52 6.47 -1.43 -14.26
N TRP A 53 6.64 -0.17 -13.86
CA TRP A 53 5.52 0.66 -13.40
C TRP A 53 4.56 0.99 -14.54
N LEU A 54 5.08 1.36 -15.72
CA LEU A 54 4.26 1.64 -16.90
C LEU A 54 3.48 0.40 -17.35
N ASP A 55 4.12 -0.77 -17.34
CA ASP A 55 3.47 -2.05 -17.64
C ASP A 55 2.37 -2.37 -16.61
N PHE A 56 2.63 -2.16 -15.32
CA PHE A 56 1.64 -2.34 -14.27
C PHE A 56 0.44 -1.43 -14.47
N MET A 57 0.64 -0.12 -14.69
CA MET A 57 -0.45 0.81 -14.96
C MET A 57 -1.23 0.44 -16.22
N GLY A 58 -0.53 0.03 -17.29
CA GLY A 58 -1.16 -0.40 -18.54
C GLY A 58 -1.96 -1.70 -18.41
N SER A 59 -1.69 -2.50 -17.38
CA SER A 59 -2.47 -3.69 -17.04
C SER A 59 -3.70 -3.42 -16.17
N GLY A 60 -3.83 -2.19 -15.66
CA GLY A 60 -4.93 -1.77 -14.80
C GLY A 60 -6.28 -1.82 -15.51
N VAL A 61 -7.35 -1.93 -14.72
CA VAL A 61 -8.72 -1.80 -15.24
C VAL A 61 -9.18 -0.36 -15.12
N ASP A 62 -9.82 0.16 -16.17
CA ASP A 62 -10.32 1.55 -16.20
C ASP A 62 -11.50 1.80 -15.25
N TYR A 63 -12.05 0.76 -14.64
CA TYR A 63 -13.22 0.84 -13.78
C TYR A 63 -12.97 0.24 -12.41
N GLN A 64 -13.20 1.05 -11.39
CA GLN A 64 -13.32 0.62 -10.00
C GLN A 64 -14.75 0.93 -9.52
N PRO A 65 -15.47 -0.03 -8.91
CA PRO A 65 -16.85 0.20 -8.50
C PRO A 65 -16.91 1.19 -7.34
N CYS A 66 -17.81 2.18 -7.41
CA CYS A 66 -18.03 3.12 -6.30
C CYS A 66 -18.41 2.40 -5.00
N GLN A 67 -19.09 1.24 -5.11
CA GLN A 67 -19.46 0.42 -3.95
C GLN A 67 -18.24 0.00 -3.12
N PHE A 68 -17.11 -0.29 -3.76
CA PHE A 68 -15.86 -0.61 -3.03
C PHE A 68 -15.46 0.52 -2.07
N PHE A 69 -15.57 1.77 -2.50
CA PHE A 69 -15.23 2.93 -1.65
C PHE A 69 -16.29 3.17 -0.57
N VAL A 70 -17.56 2.87 -0.84
CA VAL A 70 -18.61 2.91 0.19
C VAL A 70 -18.30 1.89 1.27
N ASP A 71 -18.08 0.63 0.89
CA ASP A 71 -17.81 -0.47 1.83
C ASP A 71 -16.54 -0.21 2.65
N MET A 72 -15.46 0.27 2.01
CA MET A 72 -14.24 0.65 2.70
C MET A 72 -14.47 1.78 3.71
N ASN A 73 -15.25 2.80 3.35
CA ASN A 73 -15.57 3.89 4.27
C ASN A 73 -16.44 3.42 5.43
N GLU A 74 -17.43 2.55 5.21
CA GLU A 74 -18.24 1.99 6.29
C GLU A 74 -17.39 1.20 7.30
N LEU A 75 -16.44 0.40 6.81
CA LEU A 75 -15.54 -0.36 7.67
C LEU A 75 -14.57 0.53 8.47
N MET A 76 -14.06 1.60 7.86
CA MET A 76 -13.06 2.49 8.47
C MET A 76 -13.69 3.56 9.37
N LEU A 77 -14.89 4.03 9.04
CA LEU A 77 -15.62 5.02 9.83
C LEU A 77 -16.44 4.27 10.88
N HIS A 78 -15.86 4.16 12.08
CA HIS A 78 -16.38 3.51 13.31
C HIS A 78 -17.85 3.75 13.72
N ASN A 79 -18.63 4.54 12.97
CA ASN A 79 -19.97 4.98 13.28
C ASN A 79 -21.03 4.56 12.24
N VAL A 80 -20.69 3.71 11.27
CA VAL A 80 -21.68 3.13 10.36
C VAL A 80 -21.82 1.65 10.68
N GLU A 81 -23.02 1.23 11.11
CA GLU A 81 -23.36 -0.18 11.24
C GLU A 81 -23.27 -0.83 9.85
N SER A 82 -22.43 -1.85 9.70
CA SER A 82 -22.22 -2.53 8.43
C SER A 82 -22.31 -4.04 8.63
N PRO A 83 -23.03 -4.79 7.77
CA PRO A 83 -23.10 -6.24 7.90
C PRO A 83 -21.76 -6.94 7.60
N TYR A 84 -20.75 -6.20 7.13
CA TYR A 84 -19.46 -6.76 6.75
C TYR A 84 -18.59 -7.15 7.94
N ASP A 85 -18.68 -6.47 9.10
CA ASP A 85 -17.86 -6.75 10.28
C ASP A 85 -18.58 -7.56 11.38
N ASP A 86 -19.90 -7.78 11.25
CA ASP A 86 -20.75 -8.58 12.15
C ASP A 86 -20.13 -9.91 12.59
N TYR A 87 -19.38 -10.54 11.69
CA TYR A 87 -18.82 -11.89 11.85
C TYR A 87 -17.29 -11.92 11.97
N PHE A 88 -16.61 -10.77 12.01
CA PHE A 88 -15.15 -10.74 12.14
C PHE A 88 -14.66 -11.41 13.44
N SER A 89 -15.45 -11.29 14.51
CA SER A 89 -15.21 -11.98 15.79
C SER A 89 -15.25 -13.52 15.69
N GLN A 90 -15.76 -14.09 14.60
CA GLN A 90 -15.78 -15.54 14.37
C GLN A 90 -14.53 -16.04 13.64
N ILE A 91 -13.72 -15.14 13.07
CA ILE A 91 -12.45 -15.49 12.44
C ILE A 91 -11.44 -15.77 13.55
N SER A 92 -11.11 -17.05 13.78
CA SER A 92 -10.25 -17.49 14.90
C SER A 92 -8.99 -18.25 14.46
N VAL A 93 -8.66 -18.22 13.16
CA VAL A 93 -7.45 -18.85 12.62
C VAL A 93 -6.21 -17.99 12.92
N PRO A 94 -4.99 -18.55 12.95
CA PRO A 94 -3.77 -17.75 12.98
C PRO A 94 -3.71 -16.78 11.81
N ILE A 95 -3.24 -15.55 12.06
CA ILE A 95 -3.19 -14.49 11.06
C ILE A 95 -1.78 -13.90 10.98
N TYR A 96 -1.31 -13.75 9.74
CA TYR A 96 -0.11 -13.00 9.42
C TYR A 96 -0.49 -11.71 8.68
N ASN A 97 -0.54 -10.60 9.42
CA ASN A 97 -0.78 -9.29 8.82
C ASN A 97 0.52 -8.79 8.19
N VAL A 98 0.55 -8.72 6.86
CA VAL A 98 1.68 -8.25 6.06
C VAL A 98 1.34 -6.89 5.49
N SER A 99 2.16 -5.89 5.77
CA SER A 99 1.98 -4.53 5.25
C SER A 99 3.32 -3.83 5.11
N CYS A 100 3.35 -2.65 4.49
CA CYS A 100 4.58 -1.88 4.32
C CYS A 100 4.62 -0.68 5.26
N ALA A 101 5.81 -0.36 5.79
CA ALA A 101 5.99 0.80 6.66
C ALA A 101 5.92 2.14 5.92
N GLY A 102 5.91 2.15 4.58
CA GLY A 102 5.82 3.36 3.76
C GLY A 102 4.46 4.07 3.80
N GLY A 103 3.76 4.05 4.92
CA GLY A 103 2.47 4.70 5.07
C GLY A 103 1.45 3.85 5.81
N PHE A 104 0.43 3.40 5.09
CA PHE A 104 -0.79 2.78 5.64
C PHE A 104 -0.57 1.55 6.54
N GLY A 105 0.61 0.93 6.54
CA GLY A 105 0.85 -0.35 7.20
C GLY A 105 0.47 -0.37 8.68
N GLU A 106 0.85 0.65 9.46
CA GLU A 106 0.50 0.70 10.88
C GLU A 106 -1.03 0.80 11.12
N LEU A 107 -1.76 1.46 10.22
CA LEU A 107 -3.22 1.58 10.30
C LEU A 107 -3.93 0.23 10.11
N THR A 108 -3.29 -0.72 9.42
CA THR A 108 -3.89 -2.05 9.20
C THR A 108 -4.09 -2.84 10.48
N LYS A 109 -3.34 -2.53 11.56
CA LYS A 109 -3.47 -3.21 12.85
C LYS A 109 -4.87 -3.07 13.44
N TYR A 110 -5.51 -1.92 13.22
CA TYR A 110 -6.84 -1.64 13.74
C TYR A 110 -7.90 -2.65 13.27
N ALA A 111 -7.83 -3.12 12.02
CA ALA A 111 -8.77 -4.11 11.51
C ALA A 111 -8.71 -5.44 12.29
N PHE A 112 -7.54 -5.78 12.85
CA PHE A 112 -7.35 -7.02 13.61
C PHE A 112 -7.85 -6.92 15.05
N ASP A 113 -8.08 -5.72 15.60
CA ASP A 113 -8.76 -5.54 16.89
C ASP A 113 -10.23 -6.01 16.86
N LYS A 114 -10.80 -6.15 15.66
CA LYS A 114 -12.18 -6.62 15.44
C LYS A 114 -12.28 -8.13 15.22
N ILE A 115 -11.14 -8.77 14.96
CA ILE A 115 -11.08 -10.18 14.61
C ILE A 115 -10.99 -11.04 15.88
N GLY A 116 -11.65 -12.20 15.88
CA GLY A 116 -11.68 -13.11 17.03
C GLY A 116 -10.38 -13.88 17.29
N SER A 117 -9.40 -13.79 16.39
CA SER A 117 -8.14 -14.49 16.50
C SER A 117 -7.28 -13.88 17.60
N THR A 118 -6.81 -14.73 18.51
CA THR A 118 -5.82 -14.35 19.53
C THR A 118 -4.38 -14.59 19.07
N ASP A 119 -4.20 -15.13 17.86
CA ASP A 119 -2.91 -15.44 17.25
C ASP A 119 -2.73 -14.58 16.00
N VAL A 120 -2.28 -13.34 16.22
CA VAL A 120 -2.04 -12.36 15.17
C VAL A 120 -0.58 -11.93 15.24
N THR A 121 0.15 -12.14 14.15
CA THR A 121 1.50 -11.62 13.97
C THR A 121 1.47 -10.50 12.94
N HIS A 122 2.02 -9.34 13.31
CA HIS A 122 2.17 -8.19 12.41
C HIS A 122 3.59 -8.14 11.87
N PHE A 123 3.72 -8.15 10.54
CA PHE A 123 4.97 -7.99 9.83
C PHE A 123 4.89 -6.77 8.92
N ILE A 124 5.51 -5.69 9.39
CA ILE A 124 5.52 -4.38 8.75
C ILE A 124 6.98 -3.91 8.67
N PRO A 125 7.77 -4.46 7.73
CA PRO A 125 9.17 -4.10 7.62
C PRO A 125 9.31 -2.63 7.23
N ALA A 126 10.25 -1.96 7.88
CA ALA A 126 10.68 -0.62 7.57
C ALA A 126 12.13 -0.66 7.11
N LEU A 127 12.42 -0.06 5.96
CA LEU A 127 13.79 0.11 5.45
C LEU A 127 14.34 1.50 5.79
N ASP A 128 13.49 2.39 6.32
CA ASP A 128 13.85 3.72 6.79
C ASP A 128 13.19 4.00 8.16
N THR A 129 13.42 5.20 8.67
CA THR A 129 12.79 5.72 9.89
C THR A 129 11.33 6.09 9.66
N PRO A 130 10.45 6.06 10.68
CA PRO A 130 9.04 6.44 10.55
C PRO A 130 8.82 7.85 9.98
N GLU A 131 9.72 8.79 10.27
CA GLU A 131 9.68 10.16 9.73
C GLU A 131 9.88 10.20 8.20
N ASN A 132 10.50 9.15 7.64
CA ASN A 132 10.76 8.97 6.23
C ASN A 132 9.77 7.99 5.56
N ALA A 133 8.60 7.73 6.17
CA ALA A 133 7.62 6.78 5.64
C ALA A 133 7.29 7.03 4.16
N LEU A 134 7.14 8.27 3.70
CA LEU A 134 6.90 8.61 2.29
C LEU A 134 7.97 8.05 1.32
N PHE A 135 9.17 7.79 1.82
CA PHE A 135 10.30 7.31 1.04
C PHE A 135 10.57 5.81 1.24
N ASP A 136 9.86 5.16 2.16
CA ASP A 136 10.03 3.75 2.47
C ASP A 136 9.22 2.87 1.49
N PHE A 137 9.45 1.56 1.57
CA PHE A 137 8.80 0.51 0.79
C PHE A 137 7.27 0.71 0.77
N GLY A 138 6.71 0.82 -0.43
CA GLY A 138 5.31 1.17 -0.68
C GLY A 138 4.41 -0.03 -1.00
N HIS A 139 3.14 0.26 -1.29
CA HIS A 139 2.10 -0.76 -1.45
C HIS A 139 2.35 -1.76 -2.59
N ILE A 140 2.84 -1.30 -3.76
CA ILE A 140 3.10 -2.13 -4.95
C ILE A 140 4.52 -2.67 -4.96
N ASP A 141 5.44 -2.09 -4.19
CA ASP A 141 6.79 -2.64 -4.01
C ASP A 141 6.72 -4.10 -3.53
N ILE A 142 5.70 -4.50 -2.76
CA ILE A 142 5.46 -5.89 -2.34
C ILE A 142 5.48 -6.86 -3.52
N PHE A 143 5.00 -6.45 -4.69
CA PHE A 143 4.85 -7.30 -5.86
C PHE A 143 5.95 -7.11 -6.89
N LEU A 144 6.44 -5.87 -7.05
CA LEU A 144 7.29 -5.50 -8.18
C LEU A 144 8.73 -5.16 -7.80
N ALA A 145 9.01 -4.89 -6.53
CA ALA A 145 10.35 -4.46 -6.13
C ALA A 145 11.37 -5.58 -6.34
N GLU A 146 12.55 -5.23 -6.85
CA GLU A 146 13.66 -6.17 -7.07
C GLU A 146 14.09 -6.90 -5.78
N ASN A 147 13.88 -6.28 -4.62
CA ASN A 147 14.15 -6.83 -3.30
C ASN A 147 12.90 -7.29 -2.54
N ALA A 148 11.73 -7.40 -3.19
CA ALA A 148 10.50 -7.86 -2.54
C ALA A 148 10.62 -9.27 -1.95
N GLU A 149 11.40 -10.15 -2.59
CA GLU A 149 11.64 -11.51 -2.12
C GLU A 149 12.22 -11.51 -0.69
N THR A 150 13.26 -10.72 -0.46
CA THR A 150 13.96 -10.68 0.84
C THR A 150 13.26 -9.80 1.87
N VAL A 151 12.65 -8.68 1.43
CA VAL A 151 11.97 -7.76 2.35
C VAL A 151 10.62 -8.30 2.80
N MET A 152 9.88 -8.96 1.91
CA MET A 152 8.49 -9.37 2.14
C MET A 152 8.32 -10.90 2.11
N TRP A 153 8.66 -11.55 1.00
CA TRP A 153 8.16 -12.90 0.71
C TRP A 153 8.83 -14.01 1.52
N GLU A 154 10.12 -13.90 1.83
CA GLU A 154 10.81 -14.87 2.68
C GLU A 154 10.14 -14.99 4.05
N SER A 155 9.75 -13.87 4.65
CA SER A 155 9.06 -13.83 5.94
C SER A 155 7.69 -14.50 5.87
N MET A 156 6.94 -14.25 4.79
CA MET A 156 5.65 -14.90 4.51
C MET A 156 5.81 -16.41 4.34
N LEU A 157 6.77 -16.86 3.54
CA LEU A 157 7.05 -18.28 3.30
C LEU A 157 7.46 -18.98 4.60
N ASN A 158 8.32 -18.34 5.40
CA ASN A 158 8.73 -18.87 6.69
C ASN A 158 7.54 -19.01 7.64
N TRP A 159 6.65 -18.02 7.69
CA TRP A 159 5.44 -18.09 8.52
C TRP A 159 4.56 -19.27 8.11
N VAL A 160 4.27 -19.42 6.81
CA VAL A 160 3.48 -20.56 6.27
C VAL A 160 4.11 -21.92 6.57
N ASN A 161 5.45 -22.02 6.53
CA ASN A 161 6.13 -23.29 6.79
C ASN A 161 6.18 -23.68 8.28
N THR A 162 5.91 -22.75 9.20
CA THR A 162 6.15 -22.93 10.64
C THR A 162 4.88 -22.89 11.50
N HIS A 163 3.75 -22.48 10.92
CA HIS A 163 2.44 -22.41 11.57
C HIS A 163 1.52 -23.52 11.04
#